data_AF-A0A380KP35-F1
#
_entry.id   AF-A0A380KP35-F1
#
_cell.length_a   1.000
_cell.length_b   1.000
_cell.length_c   1.000
_cell.angle_alpha   90.00
_cell.angle_beta   90.00
_cell.angle_gamma   90.00
#
_symmetry.space_group_name_H-M   'P 1'
#
loop_
_entity.id
_entity.type
_entity.pdbx_description
1 polymer ?
#
loop_
_entity_poly.entity_id
_entity_poly.type
_entity_poly.pdbx_seq_one_letter_code
_entity_poly.pdbx_strand_id
1 'polypeptide(L)'
;MTREISEVANRRANTEHSYTFHGRDVYAYTGAKLASGHISFEEVGPELSVEHIVEIPTVETEVGFDFVKGAIDILDVRFGSLWTSVTREEFYTLLPEFGDRFEVTIYNNDMLVYQNQVTYGKSFADVRIGQPLLYINSLYRVGLAINQGSFAKAYNVGVGQNWHIEIRRIVN
;
A
#
# COMPACT_ATOMS: atom_id res chain seq x y z
N MET A 1 10.13 23.22 -2.94
CA MET A 1 11.52 23.26 -2.43
C MET A 1 11.60 22.29 -1.28
N THR A 2 12.63 21.46 -1.22
CA THR A 2 12.86 20.48 -0.14
C THR A 2 14.00 20.97 0.74
N ARG A 3 13.95 20.70 2.05
CA ARG A 3 15.00 21.07 3.00
C ARG A 3 15.35 19.88 3.88
N GLU A 4 16.62 19.73 4.20
CA GLU A 4 17.11 18.75 5.16
C GLU A 4 16.96 19.33 6.58
N ILE A 5 16.49 18.53 7.53
CA ILE A 5 16.40 18.98 8.93
C ILE A 5 17.82 19.11 9.48
N SER A 6 18.22 20.31 9.87
CA SER A 6 19.49 20.51 10.57
C SER A 6 19.41 19.91 11.98
N GLU A 7 20.06 18.78 12.22
CA GLU A 7 20.10 18.18 13.57
C GLU A 7 20.86 19.01 14.59
N VAL A 8 21.66 19.99 14.16
CA VAL A 8 22.37 20.91 15.05
C VAL A 8 21.42 22.01 15.55
N ALA A 9 20.62 22.59 14.64
CA ALA A 9 19.72 23.69 14.97
C ALA A 9 18.35 23.22 15.48
N ASN A 10 17.90 22.04 15.03
CA ASN A 10 16.54 21.55 15.22
C ASN A 10 16.53 20.16 15.88
N ARG A 11 17.32 20.03 16.96
CA ARG A 11 17.27 18.90 17.89
C ARG A 11 16.91 19.38 19.28
N ARG A 12 16.21 18.54 20.03
CA ARG A 12 15.91 18.77 21.45
C ARG A 12 17.23 18.79 22.27
N ALA A 13 17.39 19.79 23.13
CA ALA A 13 18.62 19.95 23.92
C ALA A 13 18.94 18.71 24.79
N ASN A 14 20.24 18.38 24.91
CA ASN A 14 20.79 17.27 25.68
C ASN A 14 20.38 15.87 25.16
N THR A 15 20.17 15.74 23.86
CA THR A 15 19.82 14.46 23.21
C THR A 15 20.78 14.08 22.08
N GLU A 16 21.83 14.86 21.87
CA GLU A 16 22.85 14.69 20.83
C GLU A 16 23.63 13.38 20.93
N HIS A 17 23.68 12.76 22.11
CA HIS A 17 24.34 11.47 22.33
C HIS A 17 23.42 10.25 22.14
N SER A 18 22.13 10.46 21.85
CA SER A 18 21.14 9.39 21.70
C SER A 18 20.62 9.32 20.26
N TYR A 19 21.07 8.31 19.52
CA TYR A 19 20.71 8.09 18.12
C TYR A 19 19.54 7.11 17.93
N THR A 20 18.96 6.60 19.01
CA THR A 20 17.90 5.59 18.95
C THR A 20 16.49 6.17 18.83
N PHE A 21 16.34 7.50 18.90
CA PHE A 21 15.00 8.12 18.93
C PHE A 21 14.91 9.48 18.22
N HIS A 22 15.47 9.58 17.01
CA HIS A 22 15.35 10.76 16.13
C HIS A 22 13.90 11.15 15.84
N GLY A 23 12.96 10.18 15.85
CA GLY A 23 11.53 10.44 15.73
C GLY A 23 11.02 11.50 16.72
N ARG A 24 11.46 11.43 17.98
CA ARG A 24 11.11 12.44 18.99
C ARG A 24 12.04 13.64 18.92
N ASP A 25 13.34 13.38 18.94
CA ASP A 25 14.35 14.40 19.25
C ASP A 25 14.67 15.33 18.09
N VAL A 26 14.41 14.88 16.85
CA VAL A 26 14.63 15.64 15.62
C VAL A 26 13.29 15.88 14.91
N TYR A 27 12.59 14.83 14.49
CA TYR A 27 11.43 14.96 13.59
C TYR A 27 10.23 15.63 14.27
N ALA A 28 9.73 15.08 15.38
CA ALA A 28 8.59 15.65 16.09
C ALA A 28 8.89 17.03 16.68
N TYR A 29 10.10 17.22 17.23
CA TYR A 29 10.54 18.51 17.77
C TYR A 29 10.55 19.61 16.69
N THR A 30 11.16 19.33 15.54
CA THR A 30 11.19 20.27 14.40
C THR A 30 9.78 20.53 13.88
N GLY A 31 8.97 19.48 13.71
CA GLY A 31 7.58 19.60 13.26
C GLY A 31 6.74 20.49 14.18
N ALA A 32 6.91 20.37 15.50
CA ALA A 32 6.22 21.22 16.47
C ALA A 32 6.67 22.68 16.38
N LYS A 33 7.98 22.95 16.27
CA LYS A 33 8.50 24.33 16.09
C LYS A 33 7.94 24.97 14.82
N LEU A 34 7.94 24.22 13.71
CA LEU A 34 7.42 24.70 12.43
C LEU A 34 5.91 24.98 12.49
N ALA A 35 5.12 24.03 13.01
CA ALA A 35 3.67 24.15 13.10
C ALA A 35 3.21 25.28 14.04
N SER A 36 4.01 25.58 15.07
CA SER A 36 3.74 26.67 16.02
C SER A 36 4.31 28.02 15.59
N GLY A 37 4.99 28.10 14.44
CA GLY A 37 5.59 29.34 13.92
C GLY A 37 6.83 29.81 14.67
N HIS A 38 7.44 28.96 15.50
CA HIS A 38 8.71 29.29 16.18
C HIS A 38 9.90 29.29 15.24
N ILE A 39 9.78 28.64 14.07
CA ILE A 39 10.73 28.70 12.97
C ILE A 39 9.98 28.83 11.64
N SER A 40 10.60 29.50 10.68
CA SER A 40 10.17 29.46 9.29
C SER A 40 10.56 28.14 8.62
N PHE A 41 10.08 27.92 7.40
CA PHE A 41 10.49 26.75 6.62
C PHE A 41 11.99 26.79 6.29
N GLU A 42 12.55 27.97 6.04
CA GLU A 42 13.96 28.20 5.74
C GLU A 42 14.86 27.87 6.93
N GLU A 43 14.38 28.09 8.15
CA GLU A 43 15.07 27.80 9.41
C GLU A 43 15.06 26.31 9.79
N VAL A 44 14.36 25.44 9.04
CA VAL A 44 14.41 23.97 9.22
C VAL A 44 15.81 23.42 8.95
N GLY A 45 16.50 23.98 7.94
CA GLY A 45 17.84 23.60 7.55
C GLY A 45 18.12 23.90 6.07
N PRO A 46 19.25 23.42 5.53
CA PRO A 46 19.69 23.75 4.18
C PRO A 46 18.73 23.20 3.12
N GLU A 47 18.75 23.82 1.94
CA GLU A 47 18.03 23.28 0.78
C GLU A 47 18.62 21.93 0.38
N LEU A 48 17.72 20.98 0.13
CA LEU A 48 18.06 19.65 -0.35
C LEU A 48 17.63 19.54 -1.81
N SER A 49 18.60 19.25 -2.68
CA SER A 49 18.32 18.94 -4.08
C SER A 49 17.46 17.69 -4.19
N VAL A 50 16.53 17.69 -5.15
CA VAL A 50 15.63 16.54 -5.40
C VAL A 50 16.43 15.29 -5.75
N GLU A 51 17.59 15.44 -6.40
CA GLU A 51 18.47 14.33 -6.78
C GLU A 51 19.11 13.59 -5.59
N HIS A 52 19.06 14.17 -4.37
CA HIS A 52 19.52 13.53 -3.14
C HIS A 52 18.40 12.82 -2.37
N ILE A 53 17.15 12.88 -2.84
CA ILE A 53 16.04 12.17 -2.22
C ILE A 53 16.17 10.69 -2.52
N VAL A 54 16.23 9.87 -1.47
CA VAL A 54 16.22 8.41 -1.60
C VAL A 54 14.81 7.97 -1.98
N GLU A 55 14.68 7.43 -3.19
CA GLU A 55 13.43 6.83 -3.68
C GLU A 55 13.45 5.31 -3.52
N ILE A 56 12.30 4.75 -3.15
CA ILE A 56 12.11 3.29 -3.03
C ILE A 56 11.37 2.82 -4.29
N PRO A 57 11.87 1.78 -5.00
CA PRO A 57 11.22 1.29 -6.21
C PRO A 57 9.82 0.75 -5.90
N THR A 58 8.86 1.09 -6.77
CA THR A 58 7.49 0.57 -6.75
C THR A 58 7.29 -0.45 -7.86
N VAL A 59 6.34 -1.36 -7.69
CA VAL A 59 5.90 -2.23 -8.79
C VAL A 59 4.82 -1.47 -9.57
N GLU A 60 5.08 -1.19 -10.84
CA GLU A 60 4.07 -0.59 -11.71
C GLU A 60 2.92 -1.56 -11.97
N THR A 61 1.70 -1.02 -12.07
CA THR A 61 0.54 -1.79 -12.50
C THR A 61 0.60 -1.98 -14.02
N GLU A 62 0.47 -3.21 -14.48
CA GLU A 62 0.31 -3.54 -15.90
C GLU A 62 -1.19 -3.69 -16.20
N VAL A 63 -1.67 -2.96 -17.21
CA VAL A 63 -3.06 -3.00 -17.65
C VAL A 63 -3.10 -3.58 -19.07
N GLY A 64 -3.67 -4.77 -19.20
CA GLY A 64 -3.91 -5.44 -20.47
C GLY A 64 -5.34 -5.24 -20.96
N PHE A 65 -5.68 -5.92 -22.06
CA PHE A 65 -7.03 -5.88 -22.63
C PHE A 65 -8.08 -6.53 -21.71
N ASP A 66 -7.72 -7.65 -21.09
CA ASP A 66 -8.61 -8.49 -20.27
C ASP A 66 -8.06 -8.73 -18.85
N PHE A 67 -6.95 -8.10 -18.47
CA PHE A 67 -6.35 -8.26 -17.15
C PHE A 67 -5.75 -6.97 -16.60
N VAL A 68 -5.61 -6.92 -15.27
CA VAL A 68 -4.76 -5.97 -14.55
C VAL A 68 -3.84 -6.72 -13.61
N LYS A 69 -2.57 -6.31 -13.56
CA LYS A 69 -1.56 -6.96 -12.72
C LYS A 69 -0.82 -5.92 -11.89
N GLY A 70 -0.64 -6.19 -10.61
CA GLY A 70 0.07 -5.30 -9.69
C GLY A 70 0.77 -6.07 -8.58
N ALA A 71 1.12 -5.35 -7.51
CA ALA A 71 1.72 -5.90 -6.31
C ALA A 71 0.73 -6.00 -5.15
N ILE A 72 1.08 -6.80 -4.14
CA ILE A 72 0.43 -6.79 -2.83
C ILE A 72 1.23 -5.86 -1.92
N ASP A 73 0.71 -4.66 -1.68
CA ASP A 73 1.42 -3.59 -0.98
C ASP A 73 1.28 -3.71 0.54
N ILE A 74 0.07 -4.02 1.01
CA ILE A 74 -0.26 -4.00 2.44
C ILE A 74 -1.11 -5.22 2.80
N LEU A 75 -0.78 -5.87 3.92
CA LEU A 75 -1.71 -6.74 4.62
C LEU A 75 -2.44 -5.88 5.65
N ASP A 76 -3.77 -5.86 5.62
CA ASP A 76 -4.51 -5.30 6.74
C ASP A 76 -4.26 -6.19 7.96
N VAL A 77 -3.35 -5.78 8.85
CA VAL A 77 -2.89 -6.59 9.98
C VAL A 77 -4.02 -7.07 10.90
N ARG A 78 -5.17 -6.40 10.90
CA ARG A 78 -6.31 -6.75 11.76
C ARG A 78 -7.16 -7.88 11.17
N PHE A 79 -7.38 -7.84 9.85
CA PHE A 79 -8.32 -8.76 9.17
C PHE A 79 -7.61 -9.75 8.24
N GLY A 80 -6.39 -9.45 7.82
CA GLY A 80 -5.59 -10.21 6.87
C GLY A 80 -6.12 -10.15 5.43
N SER A 81 -6.80 -9.07 5.09
CA SER A 81 -7.10 -8.68 3.70
C SER A 81 -5.82 -8.22 3.01
N LEU A 82 -5.72 -8.49 1.72
CA LEU A 82 -4.64 -8.00 0.87
C LEU A 82 -5.09 -6.67 0.25
N TRP A 83 -4.27 -5.63 0.35
CA TRP A 83 -4.45 -4.39 -0.40
C TRP A 83 -3.38 -4.32 -1.47
N THR A 84 -3.81 -4.10 -2.70
CA THR A 84 -2.96 -4.19 -3.88
C THR A 84 -2.55 -2.81 -4.37
N SER A 85 -1.54 -2.76 -5.23
CA SER A 85 -1.17 -1.55 -5.96
C SER A 85 -2.20 -1.17 -7.02
N VAL A 86 -3.10 -2.07 -7.40
CA VAL A 86 -4.10 -1.85 -8.46
C VAL A 86 -5.14 -0.83 -7.98
N THR A 87 -5.18 0.32 -8.63
CA THR A 87 -6.18 1.36 -8.40
C THR A 87 -7.55 0.91 -8.91
N ARG A 88 -8.60 1.57 -8.40
CA ARG A 88 -9.96 1.39 -8.91
C ARG A 88 -10.02 1.69 -10.40
N GLU A 89 -9.39 2.76 -10.85
CA GLU A 89 -9.45 3.23 -12.24
C GLU A 89 -8.83 2.18 -13.20
N GLU A 90 -7.69 1.60 -12.81
CA GLU A 90 -7.04 0.51 -13.56
C GLU A 90 -7.94 -0.72 -13.60
N PHE A 91 -8.47 -1.18 -12.47
CA PHE A 91 -9.38 -2.33 -12.43
C PHE A 91 -10.67 -2.10 -13.24
N TYR A 92 -11.17 -0.87 -13.27
CA TYR A 92 -12.39 -0.52 -14.01
C TYR A 92 -12.23 -0.54 -15.52
N THR A 93 -11.01 -0.62 -16.05
CA THR A 93 -10.77 -0.92 -17.47
C THR A 93 -11.34 -2.28 -17.89
N LEU A 94 -11.48 -3.21 -16.94
CA LEU A 94 -12.13 -4.51 -17.15
C LEU A 94 -13.66 -4.43 -17.16
N LEU A 95 -14.24 -3.23 -16.99
CA LEU A 95 -15.68 -2.96 -16.89
C LEU A 95 -16.39 -3.89 -15.87
N PRO A 96 -15.93 -3.94 -14.60
CA PRO A 96 -16.47 -4.83 -13.59
C PRO A 96 -17.85 -4.37 -13.10
N GLU A 97 -18.80 -5.29 -13.03
CA GLU A 97 -20.07 -5.12 -12.31
C GLU A 97 -20.08 -5.92 -11.00
N PHE A 98 -20.83 -5.44 -10.01
CA PHE A 98 -20.94 -6.18 -8.75
C PHE A 98 -21.65 -7.52 -8.97
N GLY A 99 -21.06 -8.59 -8.47
CA GLY A 99 -21.49 -9.97 -8.71
C GLY A 99 -20.69 -10.68 -9.81
N ASP A 100 -19.94 -9.94 -10.64
CA ASP A 100 -19.03 -10.53 -11.62
C ASP A 100 -17.93 -11.34 -10.94
N ARG A 101 -17.41 -12.33 -11.66
CA ARG A 101 -16.28 -13.14 -11.22
C ARG A 101 -15.07 -12.86 -12.09
N PHE A 102 -13.92 -12.80 -11.43
CA PHE A 102 -12.62 -12.64 -12.05
C PHE A 102 -11.73 -13.81 -11.67
N GLU A 103 -10.88 -14.25 -12.59
CA GLU A 103 -9.77 -15.11 -12.20
C GLU A 103 -8.75 -14.26 -11.48
N VAL A 104 -8.41 -14.65 -10.26
CA VAL A 104 -7.39 -13.99 -9.45
C VAL A 104 -6.24 -14.96 -9.28
N THR A 105 -5.06 -14.53 -9.71
CA THR A 105 -3.83 -15.30 -9.66
C THR A 105 -2.80 -14.56 -8.83
N ILE A 106 -2.19 -15.21 -7.84
CA ILE A 106 -1.16 -14.63 -6.96
C ILE A 106 0.12 -15.41 -7.10
N TYR A 107 1.21 -14.68 -7.28
CA TYR A 107 2.56 -15.21 -7.36
C TYR A 107 3.46 -14.65 -6.26
N ASN A 108 4.42 -15.46 -5.82
CA ASN A 108 5.60 -15.01 -5.08
C ASN A 108 6.83 -15.27 -5.97
N ASN A 109 7.38 -14.21 -6.55
CA ASN A 109 8.24 -14.28 -7.73
C ASN A 109 7.56 -15.08 -8.84
N ASP A 110 8.16 -16.19 -9.28
CA ASP A 110 7.60 -17.09 -10.30
C ASP A 110 6.74 -18.22 -9.71
N MET A 111 6.65 -18.34 -8.39
CA MET A 111 5.89 -19.41 -7.74
C MET A 111 4.41 -19.05 -7.65
N LEU A 112 3.55 -19.86 -8.28
CA LEU A 112 2.11 -19.74 -8.13
C LEU A 112 1.67 -20.11 -6.70
N VAL A 113 0.99 -19.18 -6.02
CA VAL A 113 0.52 -19.35 -4.63
C VAL A 113 -1.00 -19.55 -4.57
N TYR A 114 -1.75 -18.87 -5.43
CA TYR A 114 -3.20 -18.94 -5.48
C TYR A 114 -3.71 -18.70 -6.90
N GLN A 115 -4.71 -19.47 -7.32
CA GLN A 115 -5.48 -19.20 -8.54
C GLN A 115 -6.92 -19.65 -8.31
N ASN A 116 -7.88 -18.74 -8.41
CA ASN A 116 -9.30 -19.09 -8.31
C ASN A 116 -10.20 -17.99 -8.90
N GLN A 117 -11.46 -18.33 -9.13
CA GLN A 117 -12.50 -17.35 -9.44
C GLN A 117 -12.96 -16.65 -8.16
N VAL A 118 -12.94 -15.32 -8.16
CA VAL A 118 -13.32 -14.49 -7.02
C VAL A 118 -14.39 -13.50 -7.45
N THR A 119 -15.43 -13.37 -6.63
CA THR A 119 -16.54 -12.44 -6.90
C THR A 119 -16.15 -11.01 -6.54
N TYR A 120 -16.49 -10.03 -7.39
CA TYR A 120 -16.39 -8.62 -7.06
C TYR A 120 -17.64 -8.14 -6.31
N GLY A 121 -17.46 -7.70 -5.07
CA GLY A 121 -18.53 -7.25 -4.18
C GLY A 121 -18.42 -5.78 -3.76
N LYS A 122 -19.53 -5.20 -3.31
CA LYS A 122 -19.59 -3.88 -2.65
C LYS A 122 -19.05 -3.97 -1.23
N SER A 123 -19.31 -5.07 -0.54
CA SER A 123 -18.90 -5.31 0.85
C SER A 123 -18.65 -6.79 1.12
N PHE A 124 -18.00 -7.07 2.25
CA PHE A 124 -17.72 -8.45 2.69
C PHE A 124 -18.97 -9.33 2.77
N ALA A 125 -20.15 -8.75 3.05
CA ALA A 125 -21.41 -9.49 3.18
C ALA A 125 -21.99 -10.00 1.86
N ASP A 126 -21.45 -9.60 0.72
CA ASP A 126 -21.97 -9.99 -0.61
C ASP A 126 -21.58 -11.44 -1.00
N VAL A 127 -20.70 -12.08 -0.22
CA VAL A 127 -20.33 -13.49 -0.35
C VAL A 127 -20.55 -14.23 0.97
N ARG A 128 -20.61 -15.56 0.94
CA ARG A 128 -20.78 -16.34 2.18
C ARG A 128 -19.55 -16.20 3.08
N ILE A 129 -19.75 -16.36 4.38
CA ILE A 129 -18.65 -16.47 5.35
C ILE A 129 -17.65 -17.54 4.86
N GLY A 130 -16.37 -17.19 4.89
CA GLY A 130 -15.28 -18.06 4.41
C GLY A 130 -15.01 -17.99 2.91
N GLN A 131 -15.81 -17.27 2.12
CA GLN A 131 -15.56 -17.09 0.69
C GLN A 131 -14.67 -15.88 0.40
N PRO A 132 -13.80 -15.95 -0.62
CA PRO A 132 -13.02 -14.83 -1.06
C PRO A 132 -13.86 -13.82 -1.85
N LEU A 133 -13.51 -12.54 -1.76
CA LEU A 133 -14.06 -11.47 -2.60
C LEU A 133 -13.01 -10.42 -2.98
N LEU A 134 -13.17 -9.87 -4.17
CA LEU A 134 -12.56 -8.61 -4.57
C LEU A 134 -13.49 -7.46 -4.13
N TYR A 135 -12.90 -6.34 -3.70
CA TYR A 135 -13.63 -5.13 -3.33
C TYR A 135 -12.73 -3.90 -3.54
N ILE A 136 -13.31 -2.70 -3.54
CA ILE A 136 -12.53 -1.46 -3.49
C ILE A 136 -12.38 -1.01 -2.04
N ASN A 137 -11.14 -0.84 -1.57
CA ASN A 137 -10.86 -0.43 -0.20
C ASN A 137 -11.00 1.10 0.01
N SER A 138 -10.78 1.57 1.23
CA SER A 138 -10.90 2.99 1.60
C SER A 138 -9.86 3.92 0.95
N LEU A 139 -8.84 3.37 0.30
CA LEU A 139 -7.83 4.10 -0.45
C LEU A 139 -8.07 4.06 -1.97
N TYR A 140 -9.26 3.60 -2.41
CA TYR A 140 -9.60 3.42 -3.82
C TYR A 140 -8.67 2.46 -4.57
N ARG A 141 -8.19 1.41 -3.89
CA ARG A 141 -7.44 0.31 -4.50
C ARG A 141 -8.21 -1.01 -4.39
N VAL A 142 -7.91 -1.94 -5.28
CA VAL A 142 -8.47 -3.28 -5.21
C VAL A 142 -7.92 -4.00 -3.98
N GLY A 143 -8.83 -4.54 -3.18
CA GLY A 143 -8.53 -5.44 -2.08
C GLY A 143 -9.05 -6.85 -2.35
N LEU A 144 -8.36 -7.84 -1.79
CA LEU A 144 -8.78 -9.24 -1.77
C LEU A 144 -8.92 -9.68 -0.31
N ALA A 145 -10.08 -10.22 0.05
CA ALA A 145 -10.37 -10.63 1.42
C ALA A 145 -11.11 -11.96 1.45
N ILE A 146 -11.19 -12.57 2.63
CA ILE A 146 -12.14 -13.64 2.94
C ILE A 146 -13.22 -13.04 3.84
N ASN A 147 -14.50 -13.23 3.52
CA ASN A 147 -15.57 -12.76 4.41
C ASN A 147 -15.45 -13.44 5.80
N GLN A 148 -15.23 -12.63 6.83
CA GLN A 148 -14.95 -13.07 8.21
C GLN A 148 -13.77 -14.05 8.33
N GLY A 149 -12.74 -13.89 7.49
CA GLY A 149 -11.52 -14.68 7.53
C GLY A 149 -10.30 -13.89 7.10
N SER A 150 -9.13 -14.51 7.23
CA SER A 150 -7.85 -13.91 6.84
C SER A 150 -7.33 -14.56 5.57
N PHE A 151 -7.31 -13.81 4.46
CA PHE A 151 -6.75 -14.29 3.20
C PHE A 151 -5.25 -14.54 3.32
N ALA A 152 -4.52 -13.57 3.91
CA ALA A 152 -3.08 -13.67 4.13
C ALA A 152 -2.67 -14.92 4.92
N LYS A 153 -3.39 -15.26 5.99
CA LYS A 153 -3.09 -16.46 6.79
C LYS A 153 -3.54 -17.75 6.10
N ALA A 154 -4.69 -17.75 5.42
CA ALA A 154 -5.20 -18.94 4.75
C ALA A 154 -4.27 -19.45 3.64
N TYR A 155 -3.61 -18.53 2.93
CA TYR A 155 -2.75 -18.84 1.79
C TYR A 155 -1.28 -18.45 1.98
N ASN A 156 -0.88 -18.06 3.19
CA ASN A 156 0.49 -17.61 3.54
C ASN A 156 1.04 -16.53 2.59
N VAL A 157 0.22 -15.52 2.30
CA VAL A 157 0.54 -14.43 1.38
C VAL A 157 1.24 -13.28 2.11
N GLY A 158 2.32 -12.79 1.52
CA GLY A 158 3.11 -11.64 2.01
C GLY A 158 2.89 -10.35 1.23
N VAL A 159 3.82 -9.41 1.38
CA VAL A 159 3.80 -8.09 0.74
C VAL A 159 5.15 -7.75 0.11
N GLY A 160 5.16 -6.73 -0.74
CA GLY A 160 6.36 -6.16 -1.35
C GLY A 160 6.56 -6.66 -2.78
N GLN A 161 7.71 -6.29 -3.35
CA GLN A 161 7.95 -6.41 -4.79
C GLN A 161 7.89 -7.83 -5.36
N ASN A 162 8.07 -8.84 -4.52
CA ASN A 162 8.02 -10.24 -4.93
C ASN A 162 6.58 -10.76 -5.03
N TRP A 163 5.61 -10.09 -4.42
CA TRP A 163 4.23 -10.55 -4.34
C TRP A 163 3.39 -9.88 -5.40
N HIS A 164 3.02 -10.63 -6.44
CA HIS A 164 2.25 -10.15 -7.58
C HIS A 164 0.84 -10.71 -7.55
N ILE A 165 -0.11 -9.90 -8.01
CA ILE A 165 -1.49 -10.30 -8.23
C ILE A 165 -1.89 -9.93 -9.65
N GLU A 166 -2.52 -10.87 -10.35
CA GLU A 166 -3.20 -10.65 -11.62
C GLU A 166 -4.69 -10.88 -11.42
N ILE A 167 -5.50 -9.98 -11.96
CA ILE A 167 -6.96 -10.06 -11.98
C ILE A 167 -7.38 -10.05 -13.43
N ARG A 168 -7.94 -11.16 -13.90
CA ARG A 168 -8.31 -11.38 -15.29
C ARG A 168 -9.82 -11.55 -15.43
N ARG A 169 -10.38 -10.90 -16.44
CA ARG A 169 -11.78 -11.05 -16.82
C ARG A 169 -12.00 -12.43 -17.39
N ILE A 170 -13.00 -13.12 -16.89
CA ILE A 170 -13.40 -14.43 -17.41
C ILE A 170 -14.33 -14.17 -18.59
N VAL A 171 -13.94 -14.63 -19.78
CA VAL A 171 -14.81 -14.62 -20.95
C VAL A 171 -15.69 -15.87 -20.87
N ASN A 172 -17.00 -15.67 -20.80
CA ASN A 172 -17.98 -16.76 -20.95
C ASN A 172 -18.11 -17.17 -22.41
#